data_AF-A0A8H5DMR9-F1
#
_entry.id   AF-A0A8H5DMR9-F1
#
_cell.length_a   1.000
_cell.length_b   1.000
_cell.length_c   1.000
_cell.angle_alpha   90.00
_cell.angle_beta   90.00
_cell.angle_gamma   90.00
#
_symmetry.space_group_name_H-M   'P 1'
#
loop_
_entity.id
_entity.type
_entity.pdbx_description
1 polymer ?
#
loop_
_entity_poly.entity_id
_entity_poly.type
_entity_poly.pdbx_seq_one_letter_code
_entity_poly.pdbx_strand_id
1 'polypeptide(L)'
;MPGVPRSRGCNSCLKQKKKCDQAKPACSRCARLGIPCVGSGEQKYVFKPVSFTKPFKTSFPKARKHERPSQLSIINKPQNSSTLLQAKLVAALEITDLRYGISCYGDFLEHIPKRLGNSHALDASVDLIMSALPYHYTHEIPSQVLAKYGSGLKALRGPKDKKGTQLNFENVAAFQIMTICQRLTLGSINVGERTDGPYQSGIPVQTSWCQLYSAMPGSCMGDDECFGNPEK
;
A
#
# COMPACT_ATOMS: atom_id res chain seq x y z
N MET A 1 -21.22 -24.98 8.20
CA MET A 1 -21.25 -23.57 8.66
C MET A 1 -21.70 -23.47 10.11
N PRO A 2 -20.83 -23.00 11.02
CA PRO A 2 -21.22 -22.71 12.41
C PRO A 2 -22.08 -21.43 12.47
N GLY A 3 -23.20 -21.48 13.19
CA GLY A 3 -23.97 -20.28 13.57
C GLY A 3 -25.30 -20.01 12.85
N VAL A 4 -25.83 -20.97 12.08
CA VAL A 4 -27.26 -20.96 11.66
C VAL A 4 -28.04 -21.86 12.63
N PRO A 5 -29.20 -21.42 13.17
CA PRO A 5 -30.01 -22.28 14.03
C PRO A 5 -30.47 -23.50 13.23
N ARG A 6 -29.96 -24.69 13.58
CA ARG A 6 -30.33 -25.97 12.92
C ARG A 6 -31.74 -26.44 13.26
N SER A 7 -32.36 -25.85 14.28
CA SER A 7 -33.64 -26.27 14.82
C SER A 7 -34.82 -25.84 13.94
N ARG A 8 -35.69 -26.79 13.59
CA ARG A 8 -36.97 -26.59 12.85
C ARG A 8 -38.13 -26.12 13.75
N GLY A 9 -37.82 -25.56 14.92
CA GLY A 9 -38.83 -25.13 15.87
C GLY A 9 -39.53 -23.83 15.42
N CYS A 10 -40.78 -23.66 15.81
CA CYS A 10 -41.50 -22.41 15.62
C CYS A 10 -40.83 -21.25 16.40
N ASN A 11 -41.08 -20.01 15.97
CA ASN A 11 -40.49 -18.81 16.59
C ASN A 11 -40.78 -18.71 18.11
N SER A 12 -42.00 -19.05 18.52
CA SER A 12 -42.46 -18.92 19.90
C SER A 12 -41.75 -19.88 20.85
N CYS A 13 -41.59 -21.15 20.46
CA CYS A 13 -40.85 -22.13 21.25
C CYS A 13 -39.35 -21.85 21.28
N LEU A 14 -38.77 -21.38 20.18
CA LEU A 14 -37.35 -20.99 20.11
C LEU A 14 -37.04 -19.80 21.02
N LYS A 15 -37.88 -18.76 20.99
CA LYS A 15 -37.73 -17.58 21.85
C LYS A 15 -37.80 -17.95 23.34
N GLN A 16 -38.64 -18.92 23.68
CA GLN A 16 -38.79 -19.43 25.05
C GLN A 16 -37.81 -20.55 25.42
N LYS A 17 -36.92 -20.97 24.50
CA LYS A 17 -35.99 -22.09 24.65
C LYS A 17 -36.69 -23.39 25.10
N LYS A 18 -37.89 -23.67 24.58
CA LYS A 18 -38.68 -24.89 24.85
C LYS A 18 -38.71 -25.78 23.61
N LYS A 19 -38.89 -27.09 23.82
CA LYS A 19 -39.03 -28.08 22.74
C LYS A 19 -40.29 -27.78 21.92
N CYS A 20 -40.18 -27.93 20.60
CA CYS A 20 -41.27 -27.74 19.65
C CYS A 20 -41.57 -29.06 18.94
N ASP A 21 -42.84 -29.44 18.88
CA ASP A 21 -43.29 -30.69 18.26
C ASP A 21 -43.45 -30.61 16.74
N GLN A 22 -43.19 -29.45 16.14
CA GLN A 22 -43.18 -29.21 14.69
C GLN A 22 -44.50 -29.54 13.95
N ALA A 23 -45.60 -29.78 14.68
CA ALA A 23 -46.92 -30.00 14.10
C ALA A 23 -47.42 -28.76 13.32
N LYS A 24 -48.08 -29.01 12.18
CA LYS A 24 -48.72 -27.99 11.32
C LYS A 24 -50.24 -28.10 11.47
N PRO A 25 -51.00 -26.98 11.52
CA PRO A 25 -50.57 -25.59 11.33
C PRO A 25 -49.95 -24.92 12.57
N ALA A 26 -50.17 -25.45 13.78
CA ALA A 26 -49.61 -24.92 15.02
C ALA A 26 -49.04 -26.03 15.91
N CYS A 27 -47.96 -25.72 16.64
CA CYS A 27 -47.35 -26.62 17.60
C CYS A 27 -48.29 -26.88 18.80
N SER A 28 -48.29 -28.08 19.39
CA SER A 28 -49.19 -28.46 20.51
C SER A 28 -49.17 -27.44 21.66
N ARG A 29 -47.96 -26.98 22.03
CA ARG A 29 -47.74 -25.96 23.06
C ARG A 29 -48.31 -24.61 22.68
N CYS A 30 -48.15 -24.22 21.42
CA CYS A 30 -48.60 -22.96 20.87
C CYS A 30 -50.13 -22.91 20.84
N ALA A 31 -50.75 -24.02 20.44
CA ALA A 31 -52.21 -24.21 20.44
C ALA A 31 -52.77 -24.15 21.88
N ARG A 32 -52.15 -24.86 22.83
CA ARG A 32 -52.59 -24.83 24.24
C ARG A 32 -52.44 -23.46 24.90
N LEU A 33 -51.40 -22.72 24.55
CA LEU A 33 -51.13 -21.38 25.11
C LEU A 33 -51.83 -20.25 24.34
N GLY A 34 -52.52 -20.55 23.23
CA GLY A 34 -53.18 -19.53 22.40
C GLY A 34 -52.22 -18.51 21.79
N ILE A 35 -50.94 -18.86 21.56
CA ILE A 35 -49.92 -17.95 21.01
C ILE A 35 -49.66 -18.23 19.53
N PRO A 36 -49.31 -17.20 18.73
CA PRO A 36 -49.08 -17.37 17.30
C PRO A 36 -47.92 -18.34 17.03
N CYS A 37 -48.15 -19.27 16.10
CA CYS A 37 -47.19 -20.31 15.75
C CYS A 37 -46.66 -20.10 14.32
N VAL A 38 -45.50 -19.45 14.21
CA VAL A 38 -44.89 -19.13 12.91
C VAL A 38 -43.69 -20.03 12.65
N GLY A 39 -43.70 -20.73 11.51
CA GLY A 39 -42.59 -21.54 11.01
C GLY A 39 -42.39 -22.88 11.73
N SER A 40 -43.47 -23.60 12.07
CA SER A 40 -43.37 -24.98 12.59
C SER A 40 -42.89 -25.95 11.51
N GLY A 41 -41.74 -26.60 11.72
CA GLY A 41 -41.23 -27.63 10.82
C GLY A 41 -40.51 -27.08 9.58
N GLU A 42 -40.36 -25.76 9.45
CA GLU A 42 -39.69 -25.11 8.32
C GLU A 42 -38.22 -24.81 8.63
N GLN A 43 -37.34 -25.06 7.66
CA GLN A 43 -35.92 -24.69 7.75
C GLN A 43 -35.73 -23.22 7.39
N LYS A 44 -35.08 -22.47 8.27
CA LYS A 44 -34.79 -21.05 8.05
C LYS A 44 -33.39 -20.89 7.49
N TYR A 45 -33.32 -20.34 6.28
CA TYR A 45 -32.07 -19.92 5.66
C TYR A 45 -31.85 -18.44 5.97
N VAL A 46 -30.72 -18.12 6.59
CA VAL A 46 -30.29 -16.73 6.82
C VAL A 46 -29.02 -16.52 6.03
N PHE A 47 -29.11 -15.70 4.99
CA PHE A 47 -27.96 -15.23 4.24
C PHE A 47 -27.25 -14.19 5.09
N LYS A 48 -26.05 -14.52 5.57
CA LYS A 48 -25.16 -13.52 6.17
C LYS A 48 -24.34 -12.92 5.04
N PRO A 49 -24.31 -11.57 4.88
CA PRO A 49 -23.38 -10.96 3.95
C PRO A 49 -21.97 -11.36 4.37
N VAL A 50 -21.23 -11.98 3.45
CA VAL A 50 -19.81 -12.29 3.64
C VAL A 50 -19.05 -11.00 3.35
N SER A 51 -18.90 -10.15 4.38
CA SER A 51 -17.91 -9.09 4.33
C SER A 51 -16.53 -9.72 4.54
N PHE A 52 -15.67 -9.65 3.52
CA PHE A 52 -14.27 -10.09 3.61
C PHE A 52 -13.40 -9.16 4.48
N THR A 53 -13.96 -8.03 4.92
CA THR A 53 -13.42 -7.27 6.04
C THR A 53 -13.88 -7.97 7.31
N LYS A 54 -12.94 -8.46 8.12
CA LYS A 54 -13.24 -8.87 9.49
C LYS A 54 -13.94 -7.69 10.17
N PRO A 55 -15.23 -7.76 10.55
CA PRO A 55 -15.77 -6.74 11.42
C PRO A 55 -15.01 -6.90 12.74
N PHE A 56 -14.19 -5.92 13.08
CA PHE A 56 -13.77 -5.73 14.46
C PHE A 56 -15.05 -5.80 15.28
N LYS A 57 -15.16 -6.82 16.15
CA LYS A 57 -16.22 -6.84 17.14
C LYS A 57 -15.95 -5.65 18.05
N THR A 58 -16.59 -4.52 17.78
CA THR A 58 -16.86 -3.52 18.79
C THR A 58 -17.95 -4.10 19.70
N SER A 59 -17.58 -5.14 20.46
CA SER A 59 -18.18 -5.31 21.77
C SER A 59 -17.77 -4.07 22.55
N PHE A 60 -18.58 -3.01 22.46
CA PHE A 60 -18.58 -1.97 23.48
C PHE A 60 -19.04 -2.67 24.76
N PRO A 61 -18.16 -2.91 25.76
CA PRO A 61 -18.66 -3.29 27.06
C PRO A 61 -19.49 -2.11 27.57
N LYS A 62 -20.70 -2.41 28.04
CA LYS A 62 -21.55 -1.49 28.79
C LYS A 62 -20.67 -0.76 29.80
N ALA A 63 -20.68 0.58 29.75
CA ALA A 63 -19.82 1.44 30.55
C ALA A 63 -19.85 1.03 32.03
N ARG A 64 -18.78 0.36 32.49
CA ARG A 64 -18.49 0.24 33.91
C ARG A 64 -17.87 1.56 34.33
N LYS A 65 -18.54 2.28 35.23
CA LYS A 65 -17.88 3.30 36.05
C LYS A 65 -16.83 2.57 36.88
N HIS A 66 -15.57 2.64 36.45
CA HIS A 66 -14.43 2.31 37.30
C HIS A 66 -13.25 3.22 36.94
N GLU A 67 -12.93 4.05 37.92
CA GLU A 67 -11.69 4.73 38.26
C GLU A 67 -10.58 4.81 37.22
N ARG A 68 -10.17 6.05 36.95
CA ARG A 68 -8.96 6.43 36.19
C ARG A 68 -7.73 5.68 36.74
N PRO A 69 -7.09 4.80 35.96
CA PRO A 69 -5.67 4.57 36.13
C PRO A 69 -4.94 5.77 35.52
N SER A 70 -4.09 6.37 36.34
CA SER A 70 -3.10 7.40 36.03
C SER A 70 -2.56 7.35 34.60
N GLN A 71 -2.63 8.51 33.93
CA GLN A 71 -1.75 9.00 32.87
C GLN A 71 -0.94 7.92 32.13
N LEU A 72 -1.46 7.44 31.00
CA LEU A 72 -0.59 6.93 29.95
C LEU A 72 0.28 8.10 29.50
N SER A 73 1.56 8.10 29.87
CA SER A 73 2.54 9.00 29.29
C SER A 73 2.53 8.76 27.79
N ILE A 74 1.95 9.68 27.02
CA ILE A 74 2.25 9.81 25.59
C ILE A 74 3.76 9.98 25.56
N ILE A 75 4.48 8.92 25.21
CA ILE A 75 5.91 9.01 24.92
C ILE A 75 5.95 9.89 23.68
N ASN A 76 6.14 11.20 23.87
CA ASN A 76 6.48 12.12 22.80
C ASN A 76 7.81 11.63 22.25
N LYS A 77 7.75 10.78 21.22
CA LYS A 77 8.92 10.50 20.40
C LYS A 77 9.35 11.84 19.83
N PRO A 78 10.62 12.23 19.92
CA PRO A 78 11.09 13.44 19.27
C PRO A 78 10.70 13.35 17.79
N GLN A 79 9.87 14.30 17.36
CA GLN A 79 9.24 14.29 16.04
C GLN A 79 9.88 15.39 15.20
N ASN A 80 10.93 15.02 14.49
CA ASN A 80 11.57 15.81 13.45
C ASN A 80 11.04 15.38 12.07
N SER A 81 11.22 16.25 11.07
CA SER A 81 10.75 16.02 9.69
C SER A 81 11.28 14.72 9.10
N SER A 82 12.56 14.40 9.30
CA SER A 82 13.18 13.16 8.81
C SER A 82 12.64 11.91 9.52
N THR A 83 12.38 11.96 10.82
CA THR A 83 11.79 10.83 11.56
C THR A 83 10.33 10.57 11.18
N LEU A 84 9.55 11.62 10.88
CA LEU A 84 8.22 11.45 10.29
C LEU A 84 8.30 10.78 8.91
N LEU A 85 9.24 11.21 8.07
CA LEU A 85 9.45 10.69 6.73
C LEU A 85 9.90 9.22 6.76
N GLN A 86 10.80 8.89 7.67
CA GLN A 86 11.23 7.52 7.96
C GLN A 86 10.05 6.65 8.40
N ALA A 87 9.22 7.12 9.35
CA ALA A 87 8.06 6.36 9.81
C ALA A 87 7.04 6.10 8.69
N LYS A 88 6.82 7.09 7.80
CA LYS A 88 5.98 6.91 6.60
C LYS A 88 6.53 5.85 5.66
N LEU A 89 7.84 5.88 5.40
CA LEU A 89 8.50 4.90 4.54
C LEU A 89 8.41 3.48 5.12
N VAL A 90 8.67 3.32 6.42
CA VAL A 90 8.55 2.03 7.11
C VAL A 90 7.12 1.49 7.00
N ALA A 91 6.11 2.33 7.25
CA ALA A 91 4.71 1.93 7.10
C ALA A 91 4.37 1.52 5.64
N ALA A 92 4.97 2.18 4.64
CA ALA A 92 4.79 1.82 3.23
C ALA A 92 5.48 0.49 2.86
N LEU A 93 6.61 0.16 3.49
CA LEU A 93 7.31 -1.11 3.29
C LEU A 93 6.60 -2.30 3.93
N GLU A 94 5.82 -2.08 4.99
CA GLU A 94 5.01 -3.12 5.66
C GLU A 94 3.75 -3.50 4.87
N ILE A 95 3.45 -2.83 3.75
CA ILE A 95 2.29 -3.13 2.91
C ILE A 95 2.48 -4.49 2.24
N THR A 96 1.64 -5.46 2.62
CA THR A 96 1.68 -6.84 2.09
C THR A 96 0.94 -7.01 0.77
N ASP A 97 0.04 -6.09 0.42
CA ASP A 97 -0.68 -6.15 -0.86
C ASP A 97 0.25 -5.70 -2.00
N LEU A 98 0.59 -6.62 -2.89
CA LEU A 98 1.49 -6.35 -4.03
C LEU A 98 1.03 -5.18 -4.90
N ARG A 99 -0.27 -4.85 -4.93
CA ARG A 99 -0.79 -3.71 -5.69
C ARG A 99 -0.29 -2.37 -5.15
N TYR A 100 -0.10 -2.29 -3.84
CA TYR A 100 0.26 -1.05 -3.15
C TYR A 100 1.67 -1.10 -2.54
N GLY A 101 2.32 -2.28 -2.56
CA GLY A 101 3.64 -2.50 -2.01
C GLY A 101 4.75 -1.94 -2.89
N ILE A 102 5.60 -1.09 -2.31
CA ILE A 102 6.80 -0.57 -2.97
C ILE A 102 7.97 -1.53 -2.99
N SER A 103 7.91 -2.61 -2.20
CA SER A 103 8.95 -3.64 -2.16
C SER A 103 9.19 -4.30 -3.51
N CYS A 104 8.21 -4.25 -4.43
CA CYS A 104 8.35 -4.76 -5.80
C CYS A 104 9.44 -4.05 -6.63
N TYR A 105 9.84 -2.83 -6.25
CA TYR A 105 10.90 -2.09 -6.96
C TYR A 105 12.31 -2.44 -6.48
N GLY A 106 12.45 -3.22 -5.39
CA GLY A 106 13.72 -3.82 -4.97
C GLY A 106 13.99 -3.75 -3.46
N ASP A 107 14.78 -4.71 -2.98
CA ASP A 107 15.13 -4.91 -1.56
C ASP A 107 15.99 -3.76 -0.99
N PHE A 108 16.58 -2.93 -1.85
CA PHE A 108 17.36 -1.78 -1.40
C PHE A 108 16.52 -0.79 -0.59
N LEU A 109 15.19 -0.73 -0.82
CA LEU A 109 14.28 0.17 -0.11
C LEU A 109 14.20 -0.15 1.40
N GLU A 110 14.43 -1.39 1.82
CA GLU A 110 14.45 -1.78 3.25
C GLU A 110 15.60 -1.10 4.03
N HIS A 111 16.67 -0.77 3.33
CA HIS A 111 17.87 -0.19 3.92
C HIS A 111 17.81 1.35 3.99
N ILE A 112 16.89 1.96 3.24
CA ILE A 112 16.73 3.42 3.13
C ILE A 112 16.27 4.06 4.45
N PRO A 113 15.28 3.52 5.20
CA PRO A 113 14.87 4.06 6.49
C PRO A 113 16.03 4.47 7.39
N LYS A 114 17.08 3.63 7.47
CA LYS A 114 18.24 3.87 8.35
C LYS A 114 19.18 4.99 7.86
N ARG A 115 19.07 5.42 6.61
CA ARG A 115 19.96 6.40 5.95
C ARG A 115 19.31 7.77 5.71
N LEU A 116 18.01 7.90 6.00
CA LEU A 116 17.28 9.16 5.92
C LEU A 116 17.85 10.23 6.86
N GLY A 117 17.86 11.48 6.41
CA GLY A 117 18.45 12.61 7.13
C GLY A 117 19.93 12.87 6.83
N ASN A 118 20.61 11.97 6.11
CA ASN A 118 22.02 12.11 5.77
C ASN A 118 22.25 12.78 4.40
N SER A 119 21.23 12.81 3.54
CA SER A 119 21.29 13.43 2.21
C SER A 119 19.96 14.08 1.85
N HIS A 120 20.00 15.37 1.53
CA HIS A 120 18.83 16.12 1.10
C HIS A 120 18.22 15.57 -0.21
N ALA A 121 19.05 15.05 -1.13
CA ALA A 121 18.57 14.46 -2.37
C ALA A 121 17.76 13.18 -2.12
N LEU A 122 18.25 12.31 -1.22
CA LEU A 122 17.55 11.10 -0.84
C LEU A 122 16.23 11.42 -0.13
N ASP A 123 16.26 12.34 0.85
CA ASP A 123 15.07 12.72 1.61
C ASP A 123 13.98 13.30 0.69
N ALA A 124 14.36 14.16 -0.27
CA ALA A 124 13.43 14.72 -1.25
C ALA A 124 12.83 13.65 -2.17
N SER A 125 13.64 12.68 -2.64
CA SER A 125 13.16 11.56 -3.45
C SER A 125 12.21 10.64 -2.67
N VAL A 126 12.50 10.37 -1.39
CA VAL A 126 11.61 9.57 -0.55
C VAL A 126 10.30 10.31 -0.24
N ASP A 127 10.33 11.61 0.04
CA ASP A 127 9.10 12.39 0.24
C ASP A 127 8.21 12.38 -1.02
N LEU A 128 8.84 12.46 -2.19
CA LEU A 128 8.17 12.38 -3.48
C LEU A 128 7.47 11.02 -3.68
N ILE A 129 8.19 9.90 -3.54
CA ILE A 129 7.56 8.57 -3.74
C ILE A 129 6.41 8.38 -2.75
N MET A 130 6.59 8.75 -1.48
CA MET A 130 5.52 8.69 -0.47
C MET A 130 4.31 9.56 -0.81
N SER A 131 4.51 10.66 -1.52
CA SER A 131 3.42 11.53 -1.99
C SER A 131 2.77 11.02 -3.28
N ALA A 132 3.50 10.27 -4.10
CA ALA A 132 3.02 9.73 -5.37
C ALA A 132 2.26 8.41 -5.22
N LEU A 133 2.61 7.58 -4.23
CA LEU A 133 2.03 6.23 -4.05
C LEU A 133 0.50 6.19 -3.98
N PRO A 134 -0.20 7.09 -3.26
CA PRO A 134 -1.66 7.07 -3.21
C PRO A 134 -2.31 7.23 -4.59
N TYR A 135 -1.58 7.80 -5.56
CA TYR A 135 -2.07 8.13 -6.89
C TYR A 135 -1.61 7.14 -7.97
N HIS A 136 -0.95 6.03 -7.60
CA HIS A 136 -0.41 5.08 -8.57
C HIS A 136 -1.47 4.46 -9.50
N TYR A 137 -2.73 4.39 -9.05
CA TYR A 137 -3.85 3.87 -9.83
C TYR A 137 -4.84 4.94 -10.30
N THR A 138 -4.59 6.20 -9.95
CA THR A 138 -5.43 7.31 -10.39
C THR A 138 -4.78 7.95 -11.61
N HIS A 139 -5.58 8.21 -12.64
CA HIS A 139 -5.10 8.91 -13.83
C HIS A 139 -4.81 10.41 -13.58
N GLU A 140 -5.15 10.91 -12.40
CA GLU A 140 -4.97 12.30 -12.01
C GLU A 140 -3.82 12.42 -11.02
N ILE A 141 -2.74 13.05 -11.47
CA ILE A 141 -1.58 13.34 -10.63
C ILE A 141 -1.72 14.79 -10.12
N PRO A 142 -1.76 15.01 -8.80
CA PRO A 142 -1.88 16.36 -8.28
C PRO A 142 -0.63 17.19 -8.57
N SER A 143 -0.83 18.47 -8.84
CA SER A 143 0.25 19.44 -9.11
C SER A 143 1.29 19.51 -7.98
N GLN A 144 0.90 19.21 -6.74
CA GLN A 144 1.81 19.11 -5.60
C GLN A 144 2.86 17.99 -5.76
N VAL A 145 2.49 16.85 -6.34
CA VAL A 145 3.42 15.73 -6.60
C VAL A 145 4.40 16.12 -7.70
N LEU A 146 3.92 16.80 -8.75
CA LEU A 146 4.78 17.33 -9.82
C LEU A 146 5.77 18.39 -9.30
N ALA A 147 5.34 19.26 -8.37
CA ALA A 147 6.22 20.23 -7.74
C ALA A 147 7.32 19.56 -6.89
N LYS A 148 6.96 18.49 -6.15
CA LYS A 148 7.93 17.66 -5.43
C LYS A 148 8.87 16.92 -6.38
N TYR A 149 8.38 16.48 -7.55
CA TYR A 149 9.20 15.83 -8.58
C TYR A 149 10.27 16.79 -9.10
N GLY A 150 9.88 18.02 -9.47
CA GLY A 150 10.82 19.07 -9.86
C GLY A 150 11.82 19.42 -8.75
N SER A 151 11.37 19.44 -7.49
CA SER A 151 12.23 19.68 -6.33
C SER A 151 13.25 18.54 -6.12
N GLY A 152 12.85 17.28 -6.31
CA GLY A 152 13.75 16.12 -6.27
C GLY A 152 14.82 16.15 -7.37
N LEU A 153 14.43 16.50 -8.60
CA LEU A 153 15.39 16.70 -9.70
C LEU A 153 16.38 17.83 -9.39
N LYS A 154 15.90 18.94 -8.81
CA LYS A 154 16.77 20.05 -8.40
C LYS A 154 17.74 19.64 -7.29
N ALA A 155 17.30 18.82 -6.33
CA ALA A 155 18.14 18.30 -5.27
C ALA A 155 19.23 17.36 -5.79
N LEU A 156 18.91 16.50 -6.76
CA LEU A 156 19.91 15.67 -7.47
C LEU A 156 20.88 16.50 -8.31
N ARG A 157 20.43 17.63 -8.85
CA ARG A 157 21.23 18.57 -9.64
C ARG A 157 21.94 19.63 -8.79
N GLY A 158 21.99 19.46 -7.47
CA GLY A 158 22.56 20.44 -6.52
C GLY A 158 23.98 20.90 -6.89
N PRO A 159 24.51 21.93 -6.19
CA PRO A 159 25.81 22.53 -6.54
C PRO A 159 26.88 21.45 -6.62
N LYS A 160 27.32 21.13 -7.83
CA LYS A 160 28.46 20.24 -8.04
C LYS A 160 29.68 21.00 -7.52
N ASP A 161 30.18 20.64 -6.34
CA ASP A 161 31.49 21.09 -5.92
C ASP A 161 32.51 20.75 -7.00
N LYS A 162 33.54 21.60 -7.19
CA LYS A 162 34.56 21.48 -8.25
C LYS A 162 35.34 20.15 -8.24
N LYS A 163 35.11 19.30 -7.24
CA LYS A 163 35.56 17.91 -7.18
C LYS A 163 34.38 17.05 -7.63
N GLY A 164 34.50 16.43 -8.81
CA GLY A 164 33.43 15.73 -9.50
C GLY A 164 32.48 14.96 -8.58
N THR A 165 31.18 15.03 -8.89
CA THR A 165 30.06 14.39 -8.17
C THR A 165 30.48 13.02 -7.61
N GLN A 166 30.77 12.93 -6.31
CA GLN A 166 31.02 11.62 -5.71
C GLN A 166 29.73 10.81 -5.79
N LEU A 167 29.80 9.67 -6.47
CA LEU A 167 28.71 8.73 -6.66
C LEU A 167 28.46 8.00 -5.33
N ASN A 168 27.82 8.70 -4.39
CA ASN A 168 27.47 8.15 -3.08
C ASN A 168 26.22 7.26 -3.20
N PHE A 169 26.10 6.29 -2.29
CA PHE A 169 24.95 5.39 -2.23
C PHE A 169 23.62 6.18 -2.18
N GLU A 170 23.58 7.28 -1.42
CA GLU A 170 22.41 8.13 -1.26
C GLU A 170 21.99 8.77 -2.58
N ASN A 171 22.95 9.18 -3.42
CA ASN A 171 22.68 9.78 -4.72
C ASN A 171 22.16 8.73 -5.71
N VAL A 172 22.73 7.52 -5.68
CA VAL A 172 22.25 6.39 -6.49
C VAL A 172 20.84 5.98 -6.06
N ALA A 173 20.59 5.83 -4.76
CA ALA A 173 19.27 5.49 -4.22
C ALA A 173 18.23 6.58 -4.55
N ALA A 174 18.59 7.86 -4.40
CA ALA A 174 17.73 8.98 -4.80
C ALA A 174 17.39 8.91 -6.30
N PHE A 175 18.38 8.68 -7.16
CA PHE A 175 18.18 8.52 -8.59
C PHE A 175 17.26 7.34 -8.94
N GLN A 176 17.46 6.17 -8.30
CA GLN A 176 16.59 5.01 -8.50
C GLN A 176 15.15 5.30 -8.06
N ILE A 177 14.95 5.97 -6.93
CA ILE A 177 13.61 6.39 -6.47
C ILE A 177 12.97 7.38 -7.44
N MET A 178 13.72 8.36 -7.95
CA MET A 178 13.20 9.29 -8.97
C MET A 178 12.78 8.55 -10.24
N THR A 179 13.54 7.53 -10.65
CA THR A 179 13.22 6.69 -11.81
C THR A 179 11.94 5.88 -11.58
N ILE A 180 11.75 5.35 -10.37
CA ILE A 180 10.51 4.67 -9.98
C ILE A 180 9.35 5.66 -10.06
N CYS A 181 9.46 6.82 -9.42
CA CYS A 181 8.44 7.87 -9.44
C CYS A 181 8.06 8.29 -10.86
N GLN A 182 9.03 8.39 -11.76
CA GLN A 182 8.78 8.73 -13.16
C GLN A 182 7.90 7.69 -13.86
N ARG A 183 8.02 6.41 -13.52
CA ARG A 183 7.13 5.37 -14.06
C ARG A 183 5.73 5.45 -13.46
N LEU A 184 5.64 5.76 -12.17
CA LEU A 184 4.34 5.95 -11.50
C LEU A 184 3.59 7.15 -12.09
N THR A 185 4.31 8.22 -12.48
CA THR A 185 3.71 9.45 -13.01
C THR A 185 3.49 9.40 -14.52
N LEU A 186 4.47 8.96 -15.32
CA LEU A 186 4.35 8.87 -16.78
C LEU A 186 3.58 7.64 -17.27
N GLY A 187 3.47 6.58 -16.46
CA GLY A 187 2.59 5.45 -16.77
C GLY A 187 1.12 5.88 -16.88
N SER A 188 0.73 6.91 -16.12
CA SER A 188 -0.63 7.48 -16.14
C SER A 188 -0.87 8.46 -17.30
N ILE A 189 0.18 9.03 -17.89
CA ILE A 189 0.07 10.00 -19.00
C ILE A 189 -0.09 9.30 -20.36
N ASN A 190 0.25 8.01 -20.48
CA ASN A 190 0.16 7.24 -21.73
C ASN A 190 -1.11 6.39 -21.89
N VAL A 191 -2.10 6.50 -20.98
CA VAL A 191 -3.37 5.75 -21.11
C VAL A 191 -4.36 6.43 -22.08
N GLY A 192 -3.85 7.21 -23.03
CA GLY A 192 -4.59 7.80 -24.14
C GLY A 192 -4.47 7.02 -25.47
N GLU A 193 -3.47 6.13 -25.62
CA GLU A 193 -3.32 5.30 -26.80
C GLU A 193 -3.37 3.82 -26.42
N ARG A 194 -4.60 3.28 -26.45
CA ARG A 194 -4.87 1.85 -26.42
C ARG A 194 -4.51 1.27 -27.78
N THR A 195 -3.50 0.41 -27.86
CA THR A 195 -3.46 -0.65 -28.87
C THR A 195 -3.45 -1.98 -28.15
N ASP A 196 -4.50 -2.75 -28.41
CA ASP A 196 -4.75 -4.07 -27.85
C ASP A 196 -3.74 -5.09 -28.41
N GLY A 197 -3.08 -5.86 -27.54
CA GLY A 197 -2.20 -6.96 -27.94
C GLY A 197 -1.73 -7.78 -26.75
N PRO A 198 -1.80 -9.14 -26.79
CA PRO A 198 -1.38 -9.97 -25.69
C PRO A 198 0.12 -10.25 -25.80
N TYR A 199 0.87 -9.90 -24.76
CA TYR A 199 2.25 -10.35 -24.52
C TYR A 199 3.36 -9.77 -25.43
N GLN A 200 4.48 -9.39 -24.79
CA GLN A 200 5.69 -8.73 -25.32
C GLN A 200 5.48 -7.22 -25.60
N SER A 201 6.29 -6.29 -25.09
CA SER A 201 7.74 -6.31 -24.93
C SER A 201 8.16 -5.26 -23.89
N GLY A 202 9.22 -5.57 -23.14
CA GLY A 202 9.86 -4.60 -22.26
C GLY A 202 10.41 -3.44 -23.07
N ILE A 203 10.01 -2.22 -22.69
CA ILE A 203 10.70 -1.01 -23.12
C ILE A 203 11.97 -0.91 -22.25
N PRO A 204 13.17 -0.92 -22.86
CA PRO A 204 14.40 -0.96 -22.11
C PRO A 204 14.62 0.37 -21.40
N VAL A 205 14.76 0.29 -20.08
CA VAL A 205 15.19 1.39 -19.19
C VAL A 205 16.55 1.98 -19.62
N GLN A 206 17.28 1.28 -20.50
CA GLN A 206 18.60 1.63 -20.99
C GLN A 206 18.66 2.97 -21.77
N THR A 207 17.61 3.37 -22.48
CA THR A 207 17.69 4.54 -23.39
C THR A 207 17.65 5.88 -22.63
N SER A 208 16.93 5.92 -21.50
CA SER A 208 16.94 7.09 -20.60
C SER A 208 18.28 7.22 -19.86
N TRP A 209 18.94 6.10 -19.57
CA TRP A 209 20.27 6.09 -18.97
C TRP A 209 21.32 6.72 -19.89
N CYS A 210 21.35 6.36 -21.18
CA CYS A 210 22.29 6.97 -22.14
C CYS A 210 22.04 8.47 -22.36
N GLN A 211 20.78 8.93 -22.38
CA GLN A 211 20.49 10.35 -22.55
C GLN A 211 20.81 11.19 -21.30
N LEU A 212 20.63 10.65 -20.10
CA LEU A 212 21.04 11.32 -18.86
C LEU A 212 22.56 11.27 -18.64
N TYR A 213 23.25 10.22 -19.11
CA TYR A 213 24.71 10.15 -19.11
C TYR A 213 25.33 11.15 -20.11
N SER A 214 24.77 11.27 -21.33
CA SER A 214 25.21 12.25 -22.33
C SER A 214 24.92 13.70 -21.96
N ALA A 215 24.01 13.96 -21.02
CA ALA A 215 23.73 15.29 -20.49
C ALA A 215 24.67 15.70 -19.33
N MET A 216 25.62 14.85 -18.93
CA MET A 216 26.68 15.20 -18.00
C MET A 216 27.90 15.75 -18.78
N PRO A 217 28.32 17.01 -18.55
CA PRO A 217 29.53 17.51 -19.19
C PRO A 217 30.77 16.83 -18.59
N GLY A 218 31.48 16.08 -19.43
CA GLY A 218 32.89 15.73 -19.26
C GLY A 218 33.18 14.48 -18.43
N SER A 219 33.34 13.35 -19.11
CA SER A 219 34.41 12.40 -18.79
C SER A 219 35.08 11.98 -20.08
N CYS A 220 36.27 12.54 -20.30
CA CYS A 220 37.27 12.07 -21.23
C CYS A 220 37.46 10.56 -21.03
N MET A 221 37.07 9.75 -22.01
CA MET A 221 37.82 8.55 -22.34
C MET A 221 38.61 8.94 -23.57
N GLY A 222 39.93 9.00 -23.41
CA GLY A 222 40.84 9.16 -24.52
C GLY A 222 40.64 8.02 -25.50
N ASP A 223 40.60 8.37 -26.77
CA ASP A 223 40.83 7.46 -27.86
C ASP A 223 42.28 6.94 -27.81
N ASP A 224 42.47 5.79 -28.45
CA ASP A 224 43.75 5.17 -28.85
C ASP A 224 44.51 4.34 -27.81
N GLU A 225 44.27 3.02 -27.85
CA GLU A 225 45.36 2.12 -28.23
C GLU A 225 44.82 0.88 -28.95
N CYS A 226 44.87 0.96 -30.28
CA CYS A 226 44.90 -0.16 -31.19
C CYS A 226 46.15 -1.01 -30.95
N PHE A 227 45.99 -2.32 -30.76
CA PHE A 227 46.94 -3.29 -31.31
C PHE A 227 46.15 -4.36 -32.05
N GLY A 228 46.01 -4.15 -33.35
CA GLY A 228 45.85 -5.26 -34.28
C GLY A 228 47.20 -5.93 -34.51
N ASN A 229 47.19 -7.24 -34.73
CA ASN A 229 47.89 -7.84 -35.87
C ASN A 229 47.41 -9.29 -36.10
N PRO A 230 47.77 -9.95 -37.22
CA PRO A 230 46.81 -10.62 -38.08
C PRO A 230 47.12 -12.12 -38.19
N GLU A 231 46.35 -12.77 -39.07
CA GLU A 231 46.51 -14.09 -39.66
C GLU A 231 47.86 -14.82 -39.48
N LYS A 232 47.78 -16.07 -39.01
CA LYS A 232 48.29 -17.26 -39.69
C LYS A 232 47.34 -18.43 -39.49
#